data_AF-A0A517XXG5-F1
#
_entry.id   AF-A0A517XXG5-F1
#
_cell.length_a   1.000
_cell.length_b   1.000
_cell.length_c   1.000
_cell.angle_alpha   90.00
_cell.angle_beta   90.00
_cell.angle_gamma   90.00
#
_symmetry.space_group_name_H-M   'P 1'
#
loop_
_entity.id
_entity.type
_entity.pdbx_description
1 polymer ?
#
loop_
_entity_poly.entity_id
_entity_poly.type
_entity_poly.pdbx_seq_one_letter_code
_entity_poly.pdbx_strand_id
1 'polypeptide(L)'
;MARGVWLGWAAAVCLTGCATAPPADNPTAVRGLRDDCENPVLVSPGQPTAASYREVFEKCIEVVDDYFEIAAANPHAGVIITTPRIAPGFEQIWKGGNPDPRERLLATLQTIRQTAVVTIRTGERGGYLVEVVVEKELEDLPRPSRQTVGAVFQEAPTVDRGLEVIPAAAAAPTAGTGWFRVGRDFALEQQLLRRIQSCR
;
A
#
# COMPACT_ATOMS: atom_id res chain seq x y z
N MET A 1 38.84 13.40 41.14
CA MET A 1 37.63 12.81 41.75
C MET A 1 36.39 13.09 40.90
N ALA A 2 36.35 12.67 39.62
CA ALA A 2 35.25 13.01 38.70
C ALA A 2 34.83 11.85 37.78
N ARG A 3 35.05 10.59 38.21
CA ARG A 3 34.66 9.37 37.48
C ARG A 3 33.60 8.54 38.20
N GLY A 4 33.24 8.88 39.44
CA GLY A 4 32.25 8.14 40.25
C GLY A 4 30.79 8.57 40.03
N VAL A 5 30.55 9.71 39.40
CA VAL A 5 29.18 10.27 39.28
C VAL A 5 28.39 9.61 38.14
N TRP A 6 29.07 9.12 37.10
CA TRP A 6 28.41 8.50 35.93
C TRP A 6 27.90 7.07 36.18
N LEU A 7 28.52 6.31 37.09
CA LEU A 7 28.06 4.96 37.44
C LEU A 7 26.81 4.96 38.34
N GLY A 8 26.55 6.04 39.08
CA GLY A 8 25.37 6.15 39.94
C GLY A 8 24.06 6.28 39.15
N TRP A 9 24.09 6.94 37.99
CA TRP A 9 22.89 7.14 37.17
C TRP A 9 22.44 5.89 36.42
N ALA A 10 23.38 5.03 36.00
CA ALA A 10 23.04 3.77 35.34
C ALA A 10 22.38 2.75 36.29
N ALA A 11 22.75 2.77 37.58
CA ALA A 11 22.18 1.88 38.58
C ALA A 11 20.76 2.31 39.03
N ALA A 12 20.43 3.60 38.94
CA ALA A 12 19.11 4.11 39.33
C ALA A 12 17.99 3.74 38.34
N VAL A 13 18.32 3.50 37.07
CA VAL A 13 17.33 3.12 36.03
C VAL A 13 16.92 1.65 36.13
N CYS A 14 17.73 0.80 36.77
CA CYS A 14 17.45 -0.63 36.88
C CYS A 14 16.66 -1.04 38.15
N LEU A 15 16.31 -0.10 39.03
CA LEU A 15 15.65 -0.39 40.32
C LEU A 15 14.21 0.14 40.45
N THR A 16 13.65 0.78 39.43
CA THR A 16 12.24 1.22 39.43
C THR A 16 11.33 0.18 38.78
N GLY A 17 11.15 -0.94 39.48
CA GLY A 17 10.04 -1.86 39.24
C GLY A 17 8.71 -1.29 39.72
N CYS A 18 7.64 -1.61 38.98
CA CYS A 18 6.22 -1.54 39.35
C CYS A 18 5.62 -0.15 39.63
N ALA A 19 5.75 0.76 38.67
CA ALA A 19 4.74 1.82 38.53
C ALA A 19 3.49 1.22 37.86
N THR A 20 2.40 1.26 38.61
CA THR A 20 1.00 1.09 38.20
C THR A 20 0.73 1.52 36.75
N ALA A 21 -0.07 0.72 36.03
CA ALA A 21 -0.51 1.01 34.66
C ALA A 21 -0.81 2.51 34.47
N PRO A 22 -0.28 3.16 33.42
CA PRO A 22 -0.58 4.56 33.17
C PRO A 22 -2.10 4.71 33.03
N PRO A 23 -2.73 5.73 33.63
CA PRO A 23 -4.16 5.95 33.51
C PRO A 23 -4.54 5.95 32.02
N ALA A 24 -5.52 5.12 31.66
CA ALA A 24 -6.06 5.01 30.30
C ALA A 24 -6.77 6.29 29.84
N ASP A 25 -6.89 7.29 30.71
CA ASP A 25 -7.33 8.66 30.43
C ASP A 25 -6.23 9.51 29.79
N ASN A 26 -5.20 8.90 29.20
CA ASN A 26 -4.29 9.62 28.33
C ASN A 26 -5.11 10.12 27.13
N PRO A 27 -5.25 11.44 26.90
CA PRO A 27 -5.88 11.90 25.67
C PRO A 27 -5.09 11.26 24.54
N THR A 28 -5.74 10.35 23.81
CA THR A 28 -5.16 9.69 22.65
C THR A 28 -4.41 10.76 21.90
N ALA A 29 -3.08 10.65 21.80
CA ALA A 29 -2.32 11.62 21.04
C ALA A 29 -2.95 11.58 19.65
N VAL A 30 -3.75 12.60 19.34
CA VAL A 30 -4.30 12.82 18.02
C VAL A 30 -3.04 13.08 17.23
N ARG A 31 -2.50 11.99 16.65
CA ARG A 31 -1.26 11.98 15.89
C ARG A 31 -1.42 13.16 14.94
N GLY A 32 -0.61 14.20 15.19
CA GLY A 32 -0.86 15.54 14.66
C GLY A 32 -1.22 15.46 13.19
N LEU A 33 -2.24 16.23 12.81
CA LEU A 33 -2.83 16.29 11.47
C LEU A 33 -1.76 15.97 10.44
N ARG A 34 -1.73 14.72 9.95
CA ARG A 34 -1.05 14.45 8.69
C ARG A 34 -1.72 15.41 7.72
N ASP A 35 -0.94 16.05 6.85
CA ASP A 35 -1.42 17.04 5.87
C ASP A 35 -2.31 16.31 4.84
N ASP A 36 -3.44 15.78 5.31
CA ASP A 36 -4.30 14.86 4.61
C ASP A 36 -5.10 15.71 3.61
N CYS A 37 -4.85 15.45 2.34
CA CYS A 37 -5.56 16.08 1.24
C CYS A 37 -7.01 15.60 1.27
N GLU A 38 -7.95 16.50 1.04
CA GLU A 38 -9.33 16.11 0.78
C GLU A 38 -9.39 15.24 -0.48
N ASN A 39 -10.16 14.15 -0.44
CA ASN A 39 -10.41 13.27 -1.57
C ASN A 39 -11.88 13.43 -1.98
N PRO A 40 -12.20 14.02 -3.15
CA PRO A 40 -11.31 14.40 -4.24
C PRO A 40 -10.53 15.71 -4.00
N VAL A 41 -9.30 15.79 -4.53
CA VAL A 41 -8.42 16.97 -4.39
C VAL A 41 -8.57 17.92 -5.58
N LEU A 42 -8.59 19.22 -5.32
CA LEU A 42 -8.60 20.24 -6.37
C LEU A 42 -7.18 20.54 -6.87
N VAL A 43 -6.94 20.28 -8.16
CA VAL A 43 -5.70 20.59 -8.88
C VAL A 43 -5.99 21.70 -9.89
N SER A 44 -5.36 22.85 -9.70
CA SER A 44 -5.58 24.05 -10.53
C SER A 44 -4.27 24.51 -11.18
N PRO A 45 -3.90 23.98 -12.36
CA PRO A 45 -2.74 24.45 -13.13
C PRO A 45 -2.92 25.86 -13.73
N GLY A 46 -4.11 26.46 -13.63
CA GLY A 46 -4.41 27.76 -14.22
C GLY A 46 -5.83 27.79 -14.78
N GLN A 47 -6.01 28.33 -15.99
CA GLN A 47 -7.32 28.30 -16.66
C GLN A 47 -7.68 26.89 -17.14
N PRO A 48 -8.94 26.44 -16.98
CA PRO A 48 -9.39 25.14 -17.44
C PRO A 48 -9.42 25.11 -18.98
N THR A 49 -8.39 24.52 -19.58
CA THR A 49 -8.19 24.42 -21.03
C THR A 49 -7.88 22.95 -21.34
N ALA A 50 -8.13 22.50 -22.57
CA ALA A 50 -7.78 21.13 -22.97
C ALA A 50 -6.30 20.78 -22.72
N ALA A 51 -5.39 21.76 -22.87
CA ALA A 51 -3.97 21.59 -22.58
C ALA A 51 -3.69 21.37 -21.08
N SER A 52 -4.37 22.11 -20.20
CA SER A 52 -4.17 21.99 -18.75
C SER A 52 -4.79 20.71 -18.18
N TYR A 53 -5.88 20.23 -18.76
CA TYR A 53 -6.40 18.88 -18.46
C TYR A 53 -5.37 17.80 -18.79
N ARG A 54 -4.78 17.87 -20.00
CA ARG A 54 -3.79 16.89 -20.45
C ARG A 54 -2.57 16.87 -19.53
N GLU A 55 -2.10 18.04 -19.09
CA GLU A 55 -1.00 18.13 -18.13
C GLU A 55 -1.33 17.45 -16.79
N VAL A 56 -2.52 17.70 -16.24
CA VAL A 56 -2.96 17.03 -15.00
C VAL A 56 -3.09 15.53 -15.18
N PHE A 57 -3.59 15.09 -16.34
CA PHE A 57 -3.71 13.67 -16.66
C PHE A 57 -2.34 12.97 -16.79
N GLU A 58 -1.40 13.59 -17.52
CA GLU A 58 -0.02 13.11 -17.65
C GLU A 58 0.69 13.06 -16.28
N LYS A 59 0.48 14.07 -15.43
CA LYS A 59 0.98 14.09 -14.05
C LYS A 59 0.39 12.96 -13.18
N CYS A 60 -0.91 12.69 -13.33
CA CYS A 60 -1.54 11.58 -12.62
C CYS A 60 -0.94 10.23 -13.05
N ILE A 61 -0.66 10.06 -14.34
CA ILE A 61 0.02 8.88 -14.87
C ILE A 61 1.40 8.72 -14.25
N GLU A 62 2.24 9.77 -14.28
CA GLU A 62 3.61 9.74 -13.74
C GLU A 62 3.61 9.33 -12.26
N VAL A 63 2.73 9.93 -11.45
CA VAL A 63 2.65 9.62 -10.02
C VAL A 63 2.18 8.19 -9.78
N VAL A 64 1.19 7.71 -10.54
CA VAL A 64 0.62 6.35 -10.38
C VAL A 64 1.61 5.28 -10.84
N ASP A 65 2.31 5.51 -11.95
CA ASP A 65 3.26 4.55 -12.55
C ASP A 65 4.40 4.17 -11.60
N ASP A 66 4.85 5.11 -10.76
CA ASP A 66 5.85 4.85 -9.72
C ASP A 66 5.41 3.79 -8.68
N TYR A 67 4.10 3.60 -8.48
CA TYR A 67 3.54 2.65 -7.52
C TYR A 67 2.83 1.46 -8.17
N PHE A 68 2.25 1.63 -9.35
CA PHE A 68 1.40 0.61 -9.96
C PHE A 68 1.60 0.57 -11.46
N GLU A 69 1.57 -0.64 -12.02
CA GLU A 69 1.52 -0.81 -13.46
C GLU A 69 0.13 -0.43 -13.98
N ILE A 70 0.09 0.38 -15.05
CA ILE A 70 -1.16 0.90 -15.60
C ILE A 70 -1.79 -0.14 -16.53
N ALA A 71 -3.03 -0.53 -16.25
CA ALA A 71 -3.79 -1.47 -17.09
C ALA A 71 -4.54 -0.75 -18.22
N ALA A 72 -5.21 0.36 -17.88
CA ALA A 72 -5.96 1.16 -18.83
C ALA A 72 -5.95 2.63 -18.41
N ALA A 73 -5.66 3.53 -19.35
CA ALA A 73 -5.73 4.97 -19.16
C ALA A 73 -6.58 5.57 -20.29
N ASN A 74 -7.72 6.17 -19.95
CA ASN A 74 -8.60 6.81 -20.91
C ASN A 74 -8.68 8.32 -20.64
N PRO A 75 -8.00 9.16 -21.45
CA PRO A 75 -8.03 10.61 -21.31
C PRO A 75 -9.43 11.23 -21.52
N HIS A 76 -10.32 10.58 -22.27
CA HIS A 76 -11.65 11.14 -22.53
C HIS A 76 -12.63 10.89 -21.38
N ALA A 77 -12.52 9.72 -20.73
CA ALA A 77 -13.31 9.40 -19.54
C ALA A 77 -12.71 10.01 -18.27
N GLY A 78 -11.42 10.37 -18.30
CA GLY A 78 -10.67 10.81 -17.14
C GLY A 78 -10.47 9.72 -16.11
N VAL A 79 -10.38 8.46 -16.55
CA VAL A 79 -10.22 7.30 -15.67
C VAL A 79 -8.92 6.59 -15.97
N ILE A 80 -8.16 6.31 -14.92
CA ILE A 80 -6.92 5.51 -14.94
C ILE A 80 -7.15 4.33 -14.01
N ILE A 81 -6.96 3.12 -14.54
CA ILE A 81 -7.12 1.85 -13.83
C ILE A 81 -5.78 1.12 -13.86
N THR A 82 -5.33 0.65 -12.71
CA THR A 82 -4.08 -0.10 -12.59
C THR A 82 -4.28 -1.60 -12.54
N THR A 83 -3.23 -2.33 -12.86
CA THR A 83 -3.16 -3.79 -12.67
C THR A 83 -3.07 -4.08 -11.17
N PRO A 84 -3.77 -5.10 -10.65
CA PRO A 84 -3.66 -5.47 -9.24
C PRO A 84 -2.21 -5.83 -8.89
N ARG A 85 -1.64 -5.16 -7.90
CA ARG A 85 -0.26 -5.33 -7.45
C ARG A 85 -0.24 -5.86 -6.02
N ILE A 86 0.66 -6.82 -5.73
CA ILE A 86 0.90 -7.28 -4.35
C ILE A 86 1.58 -6.18 -3.53
N ALA A 87 1.02 -5.90 -2.35
CA ALA A 87 1.52 -4.88 -1.44
C ALA A 87 2.88 -5.32 -0.85
N PRO A 88 3.87 -4.41 -0.75
CA PRO A 88 5.15 -4.72 -0.12
C PRO A 88 5.00 -4.81 1.41
N GLY A 89 5.57 -5.85 2.02
CA GLY A 89 5.69 -5.94 3.48
C GLY A 89 6.94 -5.25 4.02
N PHE A 90 7.39 -5.68 5.19
CA PHE A 90 8.63 -5.19 5.81
C PHE A 90 9.89 -5.79 5.18
N GLU A 91 9.78 -6.90 4.47
CA GLU A 91 10.88 -7.51 3.73
C GLU A 91 11.32 -6.69 2.52
N GLN A 92 10.43 -5.84 1.99
CA GLN A 92 10.69 -4.96 0.84
C GLN A 92 10.77 -3.49 1.27
N ILE A 93 11.80 -3.16 2.06
CA ILE A 93 11.99 -1.80 2.61
C ILE A 93 12.22 -0.76 1.50
N TRP A 94 12.95 -1.14 0.45
CA TRP A 94 13.28 -0.26 -0.69
C TRP A 94 12.11 -0.07 -1.67
N LYS A 95 11.06 -0.91 -1.59
CA LYS A 95 9.93 -0.81 -2.50
C LYS A 95 8.92 0.20 -1.95
N GLY A 96 8.65 1.24 -2.74
CA GLY A 96 7.55 2.17 -2.51
C GLY A 96 6.20 1.44 -2.50
N GLY A 97 5.28 1.89 -1.65
CA GLY A 97 3.99 1.26 -1.39
C GLY A 97 3.42 1.78 -0.09
N ASN A 98 3.01 0.90 0.81
CA ASN A 98 2.28 1.25 2.03
C ASN A 98 3.07 2.19 2.96
N PRO A 99 2.56 3.41 3.24
CA PRO A 99 3.17 4.33 4.20
C PRO A 99 2.78 4.01 5.66
N ASP A 100 1.75 3.20 5.89
CA ASP A 100 1.33 2.79 7.22
C ASP A 100 2.08 1.52 7.67
N PRO A 101 2.84 1.55 8.79
CA PRO A 101 3.50 0.36 9.31
C PRO A 101 2.53 -0.80 9.60
N ARG A 102 1.26 -0.52 9.94
CA ARG A 102 0.29 -1.58 10.18
C ARG A 102 -0.03 -2.36 8.90
N GLU A 103 -0.14 -1.67 7.77
CA GLU A 103 -0.45 -2.26 6.48
C GLU A 103 0.77 -3.02 5.92
N ARG A 104 1.99 -2.54 6.22
CA ARG A 104 3.22 -3.30 5.95
C ARG A 104 3.31 -4.57 6.80
N LEU A 105 2.92 -4.51 8.07
CA LEU A 105 2.86 -5.70 8.92
C LEU A 105 1.88 -6.73 8.37
N LEU A 106 0.68 -6.27 8.01
CA LEU A 106 -0.37 -7.11 7.45
C LEU A 106 0.12 -7.76 6.14
N ALA A 107 0.70 -6.98 5.23
CA ALA A 107 1.24 -7.49 3.97
C ALA A 107 2.40 -8.50 4.14
N THR A 108 3.11 -8.44 5.28
CA THR A 108 4.18 -9.40 5.61
C THR A 108 3.59 -10.75 6.05
N LEU A 109 2.48 -10.73 6.79
CA LEU A 109 1.86 -11.93 7.36
C LEU A 109 0.84 -12.58 6.43
N GLN A 110 0.17 -11.77 5.63
CA GLN A 110 -0.85 -12.20 4.69
C GLN A 110 -0.72 -11.45 3.38
N THR A 111 -0.89 -12.16 2.28
CA THR A 111 -0.79 -11.55 0.96
C THR A 111 -1.98 -10.65 0.71
N ILE A 112 -1.67 -9.39 0.44
CA ILE A 112 -2.62 -8.34 0.07
C ILE A 112 -2.30 -7.90 -1.34
N ARG A 113 -3.32 -7.68 -2.16
CA ARG A 113 -3.19 -6.96 -3.43
C ARG A 113 -3.97 -5.66 -3.39
N GLN A 114 -3.47 -4.68 -4.10
CA GLN A 114 -4.03 -3.34 -4.20
C GLN A 114 -4.26 -2.99 -5.66
N THR A 115 -5.39 -2.36 -5.92
CA THR A 115 -5.77 -1.84 -7.24
C THR A 115 -6.11 -0.37 -7.06
N ALA A 116 -5.52 0.49 -7.88
CA ALA A 116 -5.76 1.92 -7.83
C ALA A 116 -6.65 2.35 -9.02
N VAL A 117 -7.65 3.16 -8.72
CA VAL A 117 -8.52 3.81 -9.69
C VAL A 117 -8.45 5.30 -9.46
N VAL A 118 -8.01 6.04 -10.47
CA VAL A 118 -7.96 7.50 -10.45
C VAL A 118 -9.04 8.03 -11.37
N THR A 119 -9.88 8.93 -10.86
CA THR A 119 -10.94 9.59 -11.63
C THR A 119 -10.73 11.10 -11.60
N ILE A 120 -10.71 11.72 -12.77
CA ILE A 120 -10.53 13.16 -12.93
C ILE A 120 -11.85 13.77 -13.41
N ARG A 121 -12.37 14.73 -12.66
CA ARG A 121 -13.61 15.46 -12.97
C ARG A 121 -13.32 16.95 -13.08
N THR A 122 -14.14 17.69 -13.83
CA THR A 122 -14.06 19.15 -13.87
C THR A 122 -14.68 19.75 -12.62
N GLY A 123 -13.96 20.64 -11.94
CA GLY A 123 -14.47 21.33 -10.75
C GLY A 123 -15.47 22.44 -11.09
N GLU A 124 -16.50 22.61 -10.27
CA GLU A 124 -17.53 23.64 -10.45
C GLU A 124 -16.97 25.07 -10.39
N ARG A 125 -15.90 25.26 -9.59
CA ARG A 125 -15.27 26.57 -9.35
C ARG A 125 -14.00 26.79 -10.20
N GLY A 126 -13.85 25.99 -11.25
CA GLY A 126 -12.63 25.91 -12.06
C GLY A 126 -11.62 24.89 -11.52
N GLY A 127 -10.68 24.47 -12.38
CA GLY A 127 -9.71 23.42 -12.07
C GLY A 127 -10.24 22.00 -12.27
N TYR A 128 -9.44 21.02 -11.85
CA TYR A 128 -9.73 19.59 -11.98
C TYR A 128 -9.77 18.94 -10.60
N LEU A 129 -10.83 18.19 -10.33
CA LEU A 129 -10.97 17.37 -9.13
C LEU A 129 -10.40 15.99 -9.43
N VAL A 130 -9.36 15.60 -8.71
CA VAL A 130 -8.73 14.29 -8.84
C VAL A 130 -9.15 13.44 -7.65
N GLU A 131 -9.87 12.36 -7.93
CA GLU A 131 -10.27 11.33 -6.98
C GLU A 131 -9.32 10.15 -7.12
N VAL A 132 -8.74 9.69 -6.02
CA VAL A 132 -7.90 8.49 -5.99
C VAL A 132 -8.54 7.49 -5.04
N VAL A 133 -8.86 6.30 -5.56
CA VAL A 133 -9.40 5.18 -4.78
C VAL A 133 -8.44 4.02 -4.89
N VAL A 134 -7.92 3.55 -3.76
CA VAL A 134 -7.08 2.35 -3.71
C VAL A 134 -7.89 1.25 -3.02
N GLU A 135 -8.38 0.30 -3.80
CA GLU A 135 -9.08 -0.87 -3.30
C GLU A 135 -8.06 -1.92 -2.84
N LYS A 136 -8.28 -2.45 -1.63
CA LYS A 136 -7.47 -3.49 -1.01
C LYS A 136 -8.22 -4.81 -1.01
N GLU A 137 -7.55 -5.84 -1.51
CA GLU A 137 -8.04 -7.20 -1.55
C GLU A 137 -7.07 -8.13 -0.84
N LEU A 138 -7.62 -9.07 -0.07
CA LEU A 138 -6.85 -10.00 0.76
C LEU A 138 -6.99 -11.40 0.18
N GLU A 139 -5.90 -12.15 0.22
CA GLU A 139 -5.87 -13.51 -0.26
C GLU A 139 -6.49 -14.46 0.79
N ASP A 140 -7.53 -15.18 0.39
CA ASP A 140 -8.11 -16.29 1.13
C ASP A 140 -7.58 -17.60 0.53
N LEU A 141 -6.66 -18.21 1.26
CA LEU A 141 -6.10 -19.51 0.91
C LEU A 141 -6.30 -20.47 2.08
N PRO A 142 -6.89 -21.66 1.86
CA PRO A 142 -6.99 -22.67 2.91
C PRO A 142 -5.61 -23.22 3.32
N ARG A 143 -4.60 -23.07 2.44
CA ARG A 143 -3.20 -23.43 2.68
C ARG A 143 -2.28 -22.50 1.88
N PRO A 144 -1.08 -22.15 2.38
CA PRO A 144 -0.16 -21.28 1.65
C PRO A 144 0.22 -21.87 0.28
N SER A 145 0.10 -21.06 -0.78
CA SER A 145 0.53 -21.48 -2.12
C SER A 145 2.05 -21.70 -2.10
N ARG A 146 2.51 -22.92 -2.39
CA ARG A 146 3.93 -23.38 -2.30
C ARG A 146 4.45 -23.74 -0.91
N GLN A 147 3.60 -24.14 0.02
CA GLN A 147 4.08 -24.86 1.20
C GLN A 147 4.60 -26.25 0.78
N THR A 148 5.89 -26.37 0.47
CA THR A 148 6.54 -27.66 0.29
C THR A 148 6.67 -28.31 1.66
N VAL A 149 5.78 -29.27 1.96
CA VAL A 149 5.87 -30.05 3.19
C VAL A 149 7.10 -30.96 3.07
N GLY A 150 8.15 -30.63 3.83
CA GLY A 150 9.39 -31.41 3.92
C GLY A 150 10.49 -30.95 2.98
N ALA A 151 11.74 -31.17 3.40
CA ALA A 151 12.90 -31.13 2.51
C ALA A 151 12.78 -32.29 1.52
N VAL A 152 12.00 -32.10 0.46
CA VAL A 152 11.97 -33.02 -0.67
C VAL A 152 13.28 -32.77 -1.42
N PHE A 153 14.30 -33.55 -1.09
CA PHE A 153 15.46 -33.70 -1.96
C PHE A 153 14.94 -34.25 -3.29
N GLN A 154 14.78 -33.36 -4.26
CA GLN A 154 14.52 -33.75 -5.64
C GLN A 154 15.85 -34.33 -6.16
N GLU A 155 16.08 -35.63 -5.95
CA GLU A 155 17.01 -36.35 -6.81
C GLU A 155 16.45 -36.22 -8.22
N ALA A 156 17.02 -35.31 -9.02
CA ALA A 156 16.57 -35.08 -10.39
C ALA A 156 16.76 -36.38 -11.19
N PRO A 157 15.70 -37.13 -11.51
CA PRO A 157 15.83 -38.26 -12.40
C PRO A 157 16.12 -37.67 -13.78
N THR A 158 17.18 -38.12 -14.43
CA THR A 158 17.68 -37.52 -15.67
C THR A 158 16.68 -37.62 -16.82
N VAL A 159 15.67 -38.50 -16.70
CA VAL A 159 14.47 -38.56 -17.54
C VAL A 159 13.32 -39.15 -16.72
N ASP A 160 12.32 -38.34 -16.37
CA ASP A 160 11.00 -38.88 -16.01
C ASP A 160 9.90 -38.01 -16.63
N ARG A 161 9.03 -38.63 -17.44
CA ARG A 161 7.92 -37.97 -18.15
C ARG A 161 6.60 -38.17 -17.40
N GLY A 162 6.65 -38.00 -16.08
CA GLY A 162 5.45 -37.90 -15.25
C GLY A 162 4.81 -36.53 -15.48
N LEU A 163 3.72 -36.48 -16.26
CA LEU A 163 2.84 -35.32 -16.27
C LEU A 163 2.20 -35.22 -14.88
N GLU A 164 2.65 -34.27 -14.07
CA GLU A 164 1.95 -33.90 -12.85
C GLU A 164 0.59 -33.35 -13.27
N VAL A 165 -0.45 -34.16 -13.10
CA VAL A 165 -1.84 -33.73 -13.30
C VAL A 165 -2.18 -32.83 -12.14
N ILE A 166 -1.88 -31.54 -12.29
CA ILE A 166 -2.35 -30.52 -11.37
C ILE A 166 -3.89 -30.55 -11.48
N PRO A 167 -4.62 -30.95 -10.42
CA PRO A 167 -6.08 -30.98 -10.48
C PRO A 167 -6.57 -29.58 -10.85
N ALA A 168 -7.67 -29.46 -11.60
CA ALA A 168 -8.15 -28.16 -12.09
C ALA A 168 -8.35 -27.11 -10.98
N ALA A 169 -8.51 -27.53 -9.71
CA ALA A 169 -8.54 -26.67 -8.53
C ALA A 169 -7.17 -26.06 -8.13
N ALA A 170 -6.06 -26.66 -8.57
CA ALA A 170 -4.69 -26.19 -8.33
C ALA A 170 -4.01 -25.63 -9.60
N ALA A 171 -4.58 -25.87 -10.80
CA ALA A 171 -3.96 -25.53 -12.08
C ALA A 171 -4.21 -24.08 -12.54
N ALA A 172 -5.16 -23.37 -11.92
CA ALA A 172 -5.31 -21.94 -12.11
C ALA A 172 -6.05 -21.36 -10.91
N PRO A 173 -5.55 -20.32 -10.23
CA PRO A 173 -6.46 -19.41 -9.55
C PRO A 173 -7.30 -18.77 -10.66
N THR A 174 -8.49 -19.30 -10.91
CA THR A 174 -9.53 -18.64 -11.70
C THR A 174 -9.56 -17.19 -11.25
N ALA A 175 -9.47 -16.23 -12.19
CA ALA A 175 -9.45 -14.81 -11.88
C ALA A 175 -10.57 -14.46 -10.88
N GLY A 176 -10.20 -14.24 -9.61
CA GLY A 176 -11.13 -13.94 -8.51
C GLY A 176 -11.42 -15.05 -7.49
N THR A 177 -10.97 -16.29 -7.69
CA THR A 177 -11.13 -17.37 -6.70
C THR A 177 -10.02 -17.26 -5.66
N GLY A 178 -10.33 -16.73 -4.47
CA GLY A 178 -9.39 -16.57 -3.37
C GLY A 178 -8.97 -15.14 -3.08
N TRP A 179 -9.59 -14.12 -3.68
CA TRP A 179 -9.35 -12.73 -3.32
C TRP A 179 -10.65 -12.05 -2.94
N PHE A 180 -10.69 -11.41 -1.77
CA PHE A 180 -11.87 -10.68 -1.32
C PHE A 180 -11.54 -9.24 -0.92
N ARG A 181 -12.50 -8.35 -1.16
CA ARG A 181 -12.37 -6.92 -0.87
C ARG A 181 -12.45 -6.69 0.64
N VAL A 182 -11.40 -6.08 1.19
CA VAL A 182 -11.33 -5.70 2.61
C VAL A 182 -11.78 -4.25 2.82
N GLY A 183 -11.50 -3.38 1.85
CA GLY A 183 -11.84 -1.96 1.92
C GLY A 183 -10.85 -1.09 1.16
N ARG A 184 -10.80 0.19 1.50
CA ARG A 184 -9.90 1.18 0.88
C ARG A 184 -8.61 1.37 1.70
N ASP A 185 -7.52 1.65 1.01
CA ASP A 185 -6.26 2.07 1.65
C ASP A 185 -6.10 3.59 1.64
N PHE A 186 -6.66 4.23 2.68
CA PHE A 186 -6.58 5.69 2.82
C PHE A 186 -5.15 6.20 2.95
N ALA A 187 -4.22 5.43 3.51
CA ALA A 187 -2.87 5.92 3.75
C ALA A 187 -2.10 6.07 2.42
N LEU A 188 -2.26 5.10 1.52
CA LEU A 188 -1.68 5.16 0.19
C LEU A 188 -2.41 6.16 -0.72
N GLU A 189 -3.74 6.26 -0.63
CA GLU A 189 -4.53 7.30 -1.31
C GLU A 189 -4.01 8.70 -0.97
N GLN A 190 -3.81 8.99 0.32
CA GLN A 190 -3.30 10.28 0.79
C GLN A 190 -1.88 10.56 0.29
N GLN A 191 -1.02 9.54 0.22
CA GLN A 191 0.32 9.69 -0.33
C GLN A 191 0.30 10.03 -1.83
N LEU A 192 -0.57 9.36 -2.61
CA LEU A 192 -0.74 9.66 -4.04
C LEU A 192 -1.30 11.07 -4.25
N LEU A 193 -2.36 11.44 -3.51
CA LEU A 193 -2.98 12.77 -3.61
C LEU A 193 -1.99 13.90 -3.27
N ARG A 194 -1.20 13.73 -2.20
CA ARG A 194 -0.13 14.69 -1.86
C ARG A 194 0.86 14.87 -2.99
N ARG A 195 1.27 13.77 -3.61
CA ARG A 195 2.27 13.82 -4.69
C ARG A 195 1.71 14.51 -5.92
N ILE A 196 0.48 14.18 -6.31
CA ILE A 196 -0.26 14.86 -7.39
C ILE A 196 -0.40 16.36 -7.12
N GLN A 197 -0.71 16.76 -5.87
CA GLN A 197 -0.84 18.16 -5.49
C GLN A 197 0.50 18.90 -5.45
N SER A 198 1.56 18.25 -4.97
CA SER A 198 2.89 18.85 -4.79
C SER A 198 3.68 19.04 -6.09
N CYS A 199 3.40 18.23 -7.11
CA CYS A 199 3.95 18.36 -8.45
C CYS A 199 3.28 19.55 -9.18
N ARG A 200 3.60 20.77 -8.73
CA ARG A 200 3.15 22.01 -9.35
C ARG A 200 4.01 22.33 -10.57
#